data_AF-A0A9W4BGA6-F1
#
_entry.id   AF-A0A9W4BGA6-F1
#
_cell.length_a   1.000
_cell.length_b   1.000
_cell.length_c   1.000
_cell.angle_alpha   90.00
_cell.angle_beta   90.00
_cell.angle_gamma   90.00
#
_symmetry.space_group_name_H-M   'P 1'
#
loop_
_entity.id
_entity.type
_entity.pdbx_description
1 polymer ?
#
loop_
_entity_poly.entity_id
_entity_poly.type
_entity_poly.pdbx_seq_one_letter_code
_entity_poly.pdbx_strand_id
1 'polypeptide(L)'
;MAYEERGHGTLCRCLREPADVLRTLELTTRIRGPFRVISVAFGLLITIAVAGCGKTEGVSAQRPSNTSVVTAEEAHTRFDVLFARDIIDHNAQAIALSNLAIVKDGLAPEIVDIASRITDSSSRRTDELQALLLDWGFAPMSADSAPPTGAPNLPVRPGEHPLATEIDFRRLTDAAQARAADVYLELMIKQHQFTISAARDELQSGSHPDAMAIARSLVESQQAETSVMEALQR
;
A
#
# COMPACT_ATOMS: atom_id res chain seq x y z
N MET A 1 31.48 -71.11 29.26
CA MET A 1 30.17 -71.50 29.85
C MET A 1 29.82 -70.47 30.90
N ALA A 2 28.52 -70.10 30.98
CA ALA A 2 27.93 -68.95 31.72
C ALA A 2 28.20 -67.60 31.01
N TYR A 3 27.31 -66.99 30.22
CA TYR A 3 25.86 -66.71 30.29
C TYR A 3 25.50 -65.72 31.41
N GLU A 4 25.52 -64.42 31.07
CA GLU A 4 24.79 -63.39 31.80
C GLU A 4 24.24 -62.35 30.81
N GLU A 5 22.91 -62.30 30.74
CA GLU A 5 22.12 -61.39 29.91
C GLU A 5 21.61 -60.19 30.72
N ARG A 6 21.76 -58.98 30.15
CA ARG A 6 20.86 -57.79 30.17
C ARG A 6 21.71 -56.53 29.99
N GLY A 7 21.37 -55.55 29.16
CA GLY A 7 20.28 -55.37 28.22
C GLY A 7 20.66 -54.18 27.33
N HIS A 8 20.75 -54.41 26.03
CA HIS A 8 20.95 -53.34 25.05
C HIS A 8 19.61 -53.00 24.42
N GLY A 9 19.09 -51.81 24.73
CA GLY A 9 18.02 -51.20 23.96
C GLY A 9 18.56 -50.87 22.56
N THR A 10 17.99 -51.51 21.54
CA THR A 10 18.28 -51.17 20.14
C THR A 10 16.96 -51.05 19.38
N LEU A 11 16.68 -49.81 19.02
CA LEU A 11 16.14 -49.32 17.75
C LEU A 11 15.04 -50.16 17.07
N CYS A 12 13.85 -49.60 16.98
CA CYS A 12 13.02 -49.74 15.79
C CYS A 12 12.60 -48.36 15.28
N ARG A 13 13.19 -48.02 14.14
CA ARG A 13 12.95 -46.87 13.29
C ARG A 13 11.98 -47.32 12.19
N CYS A 14 10.75 -46.84 12.21
CA CYS A 14 9.85 -46.83 11.05
C CYS A 14 9.16 -45.44 11.09
N LEU A 15 9.59 -44.44 10.32
CA LEU A 15 9.20 -44.19 8.93
C LEU A 15 7.72 -44.49 8.69
N ARG A 16 6.88 -43.45 8.63
CA ARG A 16 6.20 -42.97 7.41
C ARG A 16 4.91 -42.22 7.76
N GLU A 17 4.95 -40.90 7.60
CA GLU A 17 3.78 -40.07 7.32
C GLU A 17 3.12 -40.54 6.01
N PRO A 18 1.78 -40.51 5.95
CA PRO A 18 1.15 -39.99 4.75
C PRO A 18 0.23 -38.80 5.06
N ALA A 19 0.45 -37.74 4.27
CA ALA A 19 -0.45 -36.66 3.99
C ALA A 19 -1.86 -37.16 3.64
N ASP A 20 -2.89 -36.50 4.18
CA ASP A 20 -4.21 -36.32 3.54
C ASP A 20 -5.17 -35.59 4.49
N VAL A 21 -5.13 -34.26 4.52
CA VAL A 21 -6.32 -33.46 4.89
C VAL A 21 -6.33 -32.15 4.10
N LEU A 22 -6.45 -32.22 2.78
CA LEU A 22 -7.09 -31.16 2.00
C LEU A 22 -8.56 -31.54 1.84
N ARG A 23 -9.40 -31.14 2.81
CA ARG A 23 -10.84 -31.05 2.58
C ARG A 23 -11.16 -29.61 2.20
N THR A 24 -11.36 -29.47 0.90
CA THR A 24 -12.19 -28.46 0.24
C THR A 24 -13.42 -28.09 1.08
N LEU A 25 -13.47 -26.85 1.59
CA LEU A 25 -14.73 -26.23 1.98
C LEU A 25 -15.30 -25.58 0.73
N GLU A 26 -16.16 -26.36 0.08
CA GLU A 26 -17.06 -25.96 -1.00
C GLU A 26 -17.87 -24.71 -0.62
N LEU A 27 -17.73 -23.69 -1.46
CA LEU A 27 -18.60 -22.52 -1.56
C LEU A 27 -20.02 -22.97 -1.98
N THR A 28 -20.95 -23.15 -1.04
CA THR A 28 -22.38 -23.28 -1.35
C THR A 28 -23.29 -22.65 -0.28
N THR A 29 -23.26 -21.32 -0.13
CA THR A 29 -24.38 -20.59 0.50
C THR A 29 -25.50 -20.39 -0.52
N ARG A 30 -26.32 -21.42 -0.69
CA ARG A 30 -27.62 -21.35 -1.37
C ARG A 30 -28.65 -20.70 -0.44
N ILE A 31 -28.65 -19.38 -0.34
CA ILE A 31 -29.73 -18.66 0.37
C ILE A 31 -30.89 -18.43 -0.60
N ARG A 32 -31.87 -19.33 -0.49
CA ARG A 32 -33.18 -19.28 -1.15
C ARG A 32 -34.11 -18.42 -0.28
N GLY A 33 -34.27 -17.15 -0.65
CA GLY A 33 -35.25 -16.23 -0.05
C GLY A 33 -36.00 -15.47 -1.15
N PRO A 34 -37.32 -15.22 -1.00
CA PRO A 34 -38.12 -14.64 -2.07
C PRO A 34 -37.75 -13.18 -2.29
N PHE A 35 -37.16 -12.88 -3.45
CA PHE A 35 -37.06 -11.53 -3.98
C PHE A 35 -38.47 -10.94 -4.15
N ARG A 36 -38.89 -10.11 -3.20
CA ARG A 36 -40.00 -9.18 -3.39
C ARG A 36 -39.51 -8.09 -4.34
N VAL A 37 -39.85 -8.24 -5.62
CA VAL A 37 -39.71 -7.20 -6.64
C VAL A 37 -40.62 -6.04 -6.25
N ILE A 38 -40.04 -4.95 -5.76
CA ILE A 38 -40.74 -3.67 -5.59
C ILE A 38 -40.55 -2.91 -6.90
N SER A 39 -41.53 -3.04 -7.80
CA SER A 39 -41.64 -2.20 -9.00
C SER A 39 -41.96 -0.77 -8.58
N VAL A 40 -41.02 0.15 -8.75
CA VAL A 40 -41.29 1.59 -8.69
C VAL A 40 -41.44 2.08 -10.14
N ALA A 41 -42.68 2.30 -10.54
CA ALA A 41 -43.05 2.91 -11.82
C ALA A 41 -43.50 4.34 -11.55
N PHE A 42 -42.72 5.35 -11.95
CA PHE A 42 -43.09 6.77 -12.03
C PHE A 42 -41.94 7.46 -12.79
N GLY A 43 -42.10 8.28 -13.83
CA GLY A 43 -43.24 8.74 -14.62
C GLY A 43 -42.62 9.59 -15.73
N LEU A 44 -42.94 9.28 -16.99
CA LEU A 44 -42.42 9.96 -18.17
C LEU A 44 -43.15 11.32 -18.30
N LEU A 45 -42.44 12.42 -18.04
CA LEU A 45 -42.90 13.77 -18.36
C LEU A 45 -42.36 14.17 -19.75
N ILE A 46 -43.21 14.01 -20.75
CA ILE A 46 -43.05 14.61 -22.08
C ILE A 46 -43.63 16.02 -22.00
N THR A 47 -42.77 17.04 -22.16
CA THR A 47 -43.21 18.41 -22.47
C THR A 47 -42.98 18.71 -23.94
N ILE A 48 -44.07 19.05 -24.62
CA ILE A 48 -44.17 19.49 -26.02
C ILE A 48 -44.21 21.03 -26.07
N ALA A 49 -43.75 21.57 -27.21
CA ALA A 49 -43.94 22.91 -27.80
C ALA A 49 -42.72 23.85 -27.64
N VAL A 50 -42.27 24.61 -28.65
CA VAL A 50 -42.98 25.25 -29.78
C VAL A 50 -42.12 25.25 -31.06
N ALA A 51 -42.79 25.14 -32.20
CA ALA A 51 -42.26 25.37 -33.53
C ALA A 51 -41.90 26.85 -33.76
N GLY A 52 -40.63 27.13 -34.05
CA GLY A 52 -40.17 28.40 -34.62
C GLY A 52 -39.89 28.22 -36.10
N CYS A 53 -40.73 28.80 -36.96
CA CYS A 53 -40.57 28.80 -38.41
C CYS A 53 -39.64 29.95 -38.81
N GLY A 54 -38.41 29.64 -39.21
CA GLY A 54 -37.45 30.58 -39.79
C GLY A 54 -36.88 30.00 -41.07
N LYS A 55 -37.26 30.60 -42.21
CA LYS A 55 -36.93 30.14 -43.56
C LYS A 55 -35.69 30.87 -44.07
N THR A 56 -34.54 30.19 -44.14
CA THR A 56 -33.41 30.59 -45.00
C THR A 56 -32.62 29.35 -45.44
N GLU A 57 -32.33 29.31 -46.74
CA GLU A 57 -31.74 28.21 -47.49
C GLU A 57 -30.28 27.93 -47.09
N GLY A 58 -29.89 26.65 -47.12
CA GLY A 58 -28.51 26.22 -46.90
C GLY A 58 -28.41 24.72 -46.61
N VAL A 59 -28.41 23.90 -47.66
CA VAL A 59 -28.08 22.47 -47.55
C VAL A 59 -26.58 22.35 -47.28
N SER A 60 -26.21 21.95 -46.06
CA SER A 60 -24.91 21.34 -45.76
C SER A 60 -25.16 20.11 -44.90
N ALA A 61 -24.64 18.97 -45.35
CA ALA A 61 -24.85 17.67 -44.75
C ALA A 61 -24.24 17.58 -43.35
N GLN A 62 -25.08 17.57 -42.32
CA GLN A 62 -24.67 17.35 -40.94
C GLN A 62 -24.51 15.84 -40.70
N ARG A 63 -23.28 15.39 -40.53
CA ARG A 63 -22.94 14.04 -40.01
C ARG A 63 -23.51 13.92 -38.58
N PRO A 64 -24.10 12.77 -38.18
CA PRO A 64 -24.41 12.56 -36.78
C PRO A 64 -23.09 12.40 -36.03
N SER A 65 -22.70 13.43 -35.28
CA SER A 65 -21.65 13.32 -34.28
C SER A 65 -22.24 12.54 -33.12
N ASN A 66 -21.83 11.29 -32.98
CA ASN A 66 -22.02 10.53 -31.76
C ASN A 66 -21.28 11.28 -30.65
N THR A 67 -22.00 12.09 -29.87
CA THR A 67 -21.50 12.57 -28.59
C THR A 67 -21.43 11.37 -27.67
N SER A 68 -20.30 10.67 -27.71
CA SER A 68 -19.90 9.83 -26.59
C SER A 68 -19.84 10.75 -25.39
N VAL A 69 -20.72 10.51 -24.42
CA VAL A 69 -20.51 11.01 -23.06
C VAL A 69 -19.23 10.30 -22.61
N VAL A 70 -18.09 10.93 -22.86
CA VAL A 70 -16.88 10.64 -22.10
C VAL A 70 -17.26 11.10 -20.71
N THR A 71 -17.64 10.16 -19.84
CA THR A 71 -17.45 10.38 -18.41
C THR A 71 -16.01 10.83 -18.29
N ALA A 72 -15.81 12.10 -17.89
CA ALA A 72 -14.47 12.57 -17.59
C ALA A 72 -13.95 11.62 -16.52
N GLU A 73 -13.09 10.68 -16.93
CA GLU A 73 -12.17 10.03 -16.03
C GLU A 73 -11.54 11.19 -15.25
N GLU A 74 -11.68 11.18 -13.91
CA GLU A 74 -11.26 12.30 -13.10
C GLU A 74 -9.75 12.47 -13.31
N ALA A 75 -9.39 13.49 -14.10
CA ALA A 75 -8.02 13.63 -14.55
C ALA A 75 -7.09 13.84 -13.34
N HIS A 76 -6.02 13.05 -13.27
CA HIS A 76 -4.96 13.25 -12.29
C HIS A 76 -4.14 14.50 -12.60
N THR A 77 -3.57 15.11 -11.57
CA THR A 77 -2.61 16.21 -11.70
C THR A 77 -1.17 15.70 -11.69
N ARG A 78 -0.23 16.60 -11.99
CA ARG A 78 1.19 16.32 -11.75
C ARG A 78 1.49 16.03 -10.26
N PHE A 79 0.71 16.56 -9.32
CA PHE A 79 0.93 16.35 -7.89
C PHE A 79 0.57 14.93 -7.51
N ASP A 80 -0.58 14.44 -7.97
CA ASP A 80 -1.04 13.07 -7.75
C ASP A 80 -0.01 12.04 -8.25
N VAL A 81 0.57 12.28 -9.43
CA VAL A 81 1.63 11.43 -9.99
C VAL A 81 2.91 11.51 -9.15
N LEU A 82 3.35 12.71 -8.76
CA LEU A 82 4.56 12.87 -7.94
C LEU A 82 4.39 12.22 -6.56
N PHE A 83 3.25 12.41 -5.92
CA PHE A 83 2.88 11.78 -4.67
C PHE A 83 2.92 10.25 -4.79
N ALA A 84 2.28 9.68 -5.81
CA ALA A 84 2.26 8.23 -5.99
C ALA A 84 3.69 7.66 -6.14
N ARG A 85 4.54 8.31 -6.93
CA ARG A 85 5.93 7.89 -7.12
C ARG A 85 6.76 8.03 -5.84
N ASP A 86 6.64 9.17 -5.16
CA ASP A 86 7.39 9.45 -3.93
C ASP A 86 7.04 8.44 -2.83
N ILE A 87 5.75 8.20 -2.59
CA ILE A 87 5.32 7.24 -1.57
C ILE A 87 5.72 5.80 -1.93
N ILE A 88 5.75 5.41 -3.21
CA ILE A 88 6.25 4.10 -3.62
C ILE A 88 7.73 3.91 -3.22
N ASP A 89 8.58 4.91 -3.45
CA ASP A 89 10.00 4.85 -3.06
C ASP A 89 10.16 4.87 -1.52
N HIS A 90 9.38 5.70 -0.81
CA HIS A 90 9.37 5.72 0.66
C HIS A 90 8.94 4.39 1.27
N ASN A 91 7.92 3.75 0.70
CA ASN A 91 7.44 2.43 1.13
C ASN A 91 8.50 1.35 0.91
N ALA A 92 9.20 1.37 -0.23
CA ALA A 92 10.26 0.41 -0.52
C ALA A 92 11.38 0.47 0.53
N GLN A 93 11.76 1.68 0.95
CA GLN A 93 12.75 1.84 2.02
C GLN A 93 12.23 1.46 3.41
N ALA A 94 10.98 1.78 3.73
CA ALA A 94 10.36 1.35 4.98
C ALA A 94 10.36 -0.18 5.08
N ILE A 95 10.00 -0.88 4.01
CA ILE A 95 10.06 -2.35 3.91
C ILE A 95 11.49 -2.85 4.13
N ALA A 96 12.47 -2.23 3.47
CA ALA A 96 13.87 -2.65 3.57
C ALA A 96 14.43 -2.49 4.99
N LEU A 97 14.18 -1.35 5.64
CA LEU A 97 14.58 -1.11 7.04
C LEU A 97 13.86 -2.06 8.02
N SER A 98 12.56 -2.29 7.82
CA SER A 98 11.79 -3.23 8.64
C SER A 98 12.30 -4.66 8.49
N ASN A 99 12.64 -5.09 7.27
CA ASN A 99 13.21 -6.42 7.05
C ASN A 99 14.58 -6.59 7.73
N LEU A 100 15.42 -5.54 7.75
CA LEU A 100 16.67 -5.57 8.52
C LEU A 100 16.43 -5.72 10.02
N ALA A 101 15.36 -5.13 10.56
CA ALA A 101 15.00 -5.31 11.97
C ALA A 101 14.45 -6.72 12.24
N ILE A 102 13.53 -7.21 11.41
CA ILE A 102 12.88 -8.53 11.56
C ILE A 102 13.90 -9.67 11.62
N VAL A 103 14.94 -9.63 10.78
CA VAL A 103 15.97 -10.68 10.73
C VAL A 103 17.08 -10.51 11.77
N LYS A 104 17.05 -9.44 12.58
CA LYS A 104 18.10 -9.14 13.54
C LYS A 104 17.85 -9.86 14.86
N ASP A 105 18.84 -10.63 15.28
CA ASP A 105 18.75 -11.38 16.54
C ASP A 105 18.60 -10.44 17.76
N GLY A 106 17.87 -10.90 18.77
CA GLY A 106 17.82 -10.27 20.09
C GLY A 106 16.97 -9.00 20.19
N LEU A 107 16.20 -8.64 19.15
CA LEU A 107 15.17 -7.61 19.28
C LEU A 107 13.97 -8.13 20.09
N ALA A 108 13.35 -7.22 20.85
CA ALA A 108 12.12 -7.53 21.57
C ALA A 108 10.99 -7.86 20.58
N PRO A 109 10.07 -8.81 20.92
CA PRO A 109 8.96 -9.19 20.04
C PRO A 109 8.11 -8.02 19.55
N GLU A 110 7.94 -6.99 20.39
CA GLU A 110 7.17 -5.78 20.07
C GLU A 110 7.81 -4.95 18.95
N ILE A 111 9.15 -4.96 18.86
CA ILE A 111 9.89 -4.28 17.78
C ILE A 111 9.71 -5.04 16.47
N VAL A 112 9.77 -6.37 16.52
CA VAL A 112 9.57 -7.23 15.35
C VAL A 112 8.11 -7.15 14.86
N ASP A 113 7.14 -7.05 15.78
CA ASP A 113 5.73 -6.88 15.46
C ASP A 113 5.47 -5.58 14.71
N ILE A 114 5.91 -4.43 15.24
CA ILE A 114 5.73 -3.14 14.55
C ILE A 114 6.44 -3.13 13.19
N ALA A 115 7.64 -3.72 13.09
CA ALA A 115 8.35 -3.83 11.82
C ALA A 115 7.60 -4.65 10.78
N SER A 116 7.03 -5.79 11.18
CA SER A 116 6.23 -6.63 10.29
C SER A 116 4.96 -5.91 9.82
N ARG A 117 4.28 -5.21 10.73
CA ARG A 117 3.09 -4.42 10.40
C ARG A 117 3.38 -3.29 9.41
N ILE A 118 4.51 -2.60 9.57
CA ILE A 118 4.95 -1.56 8.64
C ILE A 118 5.28 -2.15 7.28
N THR A 119 5.95 -3.30 7.22
CA THR A 119 6.19 -4.01 5.95
C THR A 119 4.87 -4.28 5.23
N ASP A 120 3.88 -4.86 5.92
CA ASP A 120 2.58 -5.19 5.33
C ASP A 120 1.79 -3.94 4.88
N SER A 121 1.79 -2.88 5.68
CA SER A 121 1.08 -1.64 5.36
C SER A 121 1.73 -0.90 4.19
N SER A 122 3.06 -0.81 4.15
CA SER A 122 3.82 -0.25 3.04
C SER A 122 3.65 -1.06 1.75
N SER A 123 3.62 -2.40 1.81
CA SER A 123 3.37 -3.23 0.62
C SER A 123 1.98 -2.99 0.02
N ARG A 124 0.92 -3.03 0.84
CA ARG A 124 -0.44 -2.73 0.35
C ARG A 124 -0.54 -1.36 -0.28
N ARG A 125 0.10 -0.36 0.33
CA ARG A 125 0.08 1.01 -0.17
C ARG A 125 0.84 1.16 -1.48
N THR A 126 1.94 0.44 -1.66
CA THR A 126 2.64 0.36 -2.94
C THR A 126 1.74 -0.20 -4.03
N ASP A 127 0.96 -1.25 -3.74
CA ASP A 127 0.03 -1.85 -4.72
C ASP A 127 -1.08 -0.86 -5.12
N GLU A 128 -1.68 -0.16 -4.15
CA GLU A 128 -2.70 0.87 -4.39
C GLU A 128 -2.18 1.99 -5.31
N LEU A 129 -0.96 2.48 -5.05
CA LEU A 129 -0.35 3.57 -5.82
C LEU A 129 0.13 3.11 -7.19
N GLN A 130 0.63 1.88 -7.32
CA GLN A 130 0.96 1.31 -8.63
C GLN A 130 -0.29 1.14 -9.51
N ALA A 131 -1.41 0.76 -8.91
CA ALA A 131 -2.69 0.67 -9.62
C ALA A 131 -3.13 2.04 -10.16
N LEU A 132 -3.01 3.11 -9.36
CA LEU A 132 -3.28 4.47 -9.83
C LEU A 132 -2.34 4.88 -10.97
N LEU A 133 -1.03 4.64 -10.83
CA LEU A 133 -0.07 4.95 -11.90
C LEU A 133 -0.40 4.21 -13.20
N LEU A 134 -0.78 2.93 -13.12
CA LEU A 134 -1.20 2.13 -14.27
C LEU A 134 -2.46 2.68 -14.94
N ASP A 135 -3.48 3.02 -14.16
CA ASP A 135 -4.73 3.62 -14.63
C ASP A 135 -4.47 4.93 -15.39
N TRP A 136 -3.54 5.74 -14.86
CA TRP A 136 -3.10 6.99 -15.46
C TRP A 136 -2.13 6.82 -16.65
N GLY A 137 -1.86 5.59 -17.09
CA GLY A 137 -1.04 5.27 -18.26
C GLY A 137 0.48 5.28 -18.02
N PHE A 138 0.92 5.30 -16.77
CA PHE A 138 2.33 5.13 -16.42
C PHE A 138 2.68 3.66 -16.21
N ALA A 139 3.90 3.27 -16.58
CA ALA A 139 4.40 1.94 -16.26
C ALA A 139 4.56 1.78 -14.73
N PRO A 140 4.36 0.57 -14.18
CA PRO A 140 4.68 0.29 -12.79
C PRO A 140 6.14 0.64 -12.50
N MET A 141 6.38 1.23 -11.33
CA MET A 141 7.73 1.49 -10.87
C MET A 141 8.34 0.23 -10.27
N SER A 142 9.57 -0.09 -10.68
CA SER A 142 10.45 -0.87 -9.83
C SER A 142 11.00 0.06 -8.76
N ALA A 143 10.36 0.08 -7.59
CA ALA A 143 10.86 0.84 -6.45
C ALA A 143 12.19 0.23 -5.98
N ASP A 144 13.27 0.99 -6.04
CA ASP A 144 14.56 0.51 -5.56
C ASP A 144 14.61 0.62 -4.03
N SER A 145 14.86 -0.51 -3.38
CA SER A 145 15.10 -0.54 -1.93
C SER A 145 16.50 -0.06 -1.57
N ALA A 146 17.40 0.04 -2.55
CA ALA A 146 18.73 0.55 -2.33
C ALA A 146 18.68 2.04 -1.96
N PRO A 147 19.35 2.44 -0.87
CA PRO A 147 19.41 3.86 -0.53
C PRO A 147 20.21 4.63 -1.58
N PRO A 148 19.88 5.90 -1.83
CA PRO A 148 20.60 6.72 -2.79
C PRO A 148 22.09 6.81 -2.44
N THR A 149 22.95 6.53 -3.42
CA THR A 149 24.41 6.60 -3.26
C THR A 149 24.86 8.06 -3.25
N GLY A 150 25.43 8.51 -2.13
CA GLY A 150 25.94 9.87 -1.98
C GLY A 150 24.82 10.90 -1.76
N ALA A 151 24.54 11.17 -0.49
CA ALA A 151 23.82 12.36 -0.05
C ALA A 151 24.60 12.95 1.12
N PRO A 152 25.12 14.19 1.05
CA PRO A 152 25.47 14.90 2.26
C PRO A 152 24.19 15.07 3.09
N ASN A 153 24.30 15.05 4.42
CA ASN A 153 23.26 15.54 5.32
C ASN A 153 23.01 17.04 5.06
N LEU A 154 22.38 17.36 3.94
CA LEU A 154 21.92 18.71 3.62
C LEU A 154 20.66 19.00 4.43
N PRO A 155 20.44 20.25 4.86
CA PRO A 155 19.20 20.61 5.51
C PRO A 155 18.01 20.30 4.60
N VAL A 156 17.02 19.56 5.12
CA VAL A 156 15.76 19.28 4.43
C VAL A 156 15.00 20.58 4.23
N ARG A 157 14.70 20.93 2.97
CA ARG A 157 13.93 22.13 2.63
C ARG A 157 12.42 21.85 2.75
N PRO A 158 11.57 22.88 2.91
CA PRO A 158 10.13 22.69 2.85
C PRO A 158 9.71 22.04 1.52
N GLY A 159 8.87 20.99 1.60
CA GLY A 159 8.42 20.21 0.46
C GLY A 159 9.39 19.13 -0.03
N GLU A 160 10.54 18.95 0.64
CA GLU A 160 11.42 17.80 0.40
C GLU A 160 11.05 16.64 1.34
N HIS A 161 10.94 15.44 0.75
CA HIS A 161 10.65 14.20 1.46
C HIS A 161 11.82 13.24 1.22
N PRO A 162 12.99 13.48 1.84
CA PRO A 162 14.18 12.70 1.54
C PRO A 162 14.03 11.27 2.04
N LEU A 163 14.56 10.36 1.24
CA LEU A 163 14.74 8.96 1.57
C LEU A 163 15.84 8.77 2.63
N ALA A 164 15.79 7.66 3.36
CA ALA A 164 16.87 7.23 4.24
C ALA A 164 18.16 6.98 3.42
N THR A 165 19.29 7.36 4.03
CA THR A 165 20.60 7.34 3.36
C THR A 165 21.32 6.01 3.54
N GLU A 166 22.36 5.75 2.75
CA GLU A 166 23.26 4.61 2.97
C GLU A 166 23.86 4.60 4.38
N ILE A 167 24.11 5.79 4.96
CA ILE A 167 24.59 5.89 6.34
C ILE A 167 23.53 5.37 7.31
N ASP A 168 22.26 5.69 7.09
CA ASP A 168 21.15 5.24 7.93
C ASP A 168 20.97 3.71 7.87
N PHE A 169 21.01 3.13 6.66
CA PHE A 169 20.97 1.67 6.49
C PHE A 169 22.14 0.97 7.19
N ARG A 170 23.36 1.50 7.06
CA ARG A 170 24.53 0.96 7.77
C ARG A 170 24.41 1.12 9.28
N ARG A 171 23.88 2.24 9.79
CA ARG A 171 23.65 2.43 11.23
C ARG A 171 22.80 1.29 11.80
N LEU A 172 21.72 0.89 11.12
CA LEU A 172 20.86 -0.21 11.57
C LEU A 172 21.54 -1.58 11.41
N THR A 173 22.18 -1.80 10.26
CA THR A 173 22.87 -3.06 9.95
C THR A 173 23.96 -3.35 10.99
N ASP A 174 24.82 -2.36 11.24
CA ASP A 174 25.98 -2.46 12.13
C ASP A 174 25.63 -2.26 13.62
N ALA A 175 24.38 -1.89 13.94
CA ALA A 175 23.96 -1.69 15.32
C ALA A 175 24.15 -2.98 16.13
N ALA A 176 24.81 -2.84 17.29
CA ALA A 176 24.78 -3.86 18.32
C ALA A 176 23.34 -4.13 18.75
N GLN A 177 23.02 -5.36 19.15
CA GLN A 177 21.66 -5.79 19.50
C GLN A 177 20.99 -4.83 20.50
N ALA A 178 21.71 -4.42 21.53
CA ALA A 178 21.23 -3.50 22.56
C ALA A 178 20.86 -2.08 22.06
N ARG A 179 21.28 -1.67 20.87
CA ARG A 179 20.94 -0.36 20.26
C ARG A 179 20.12 -0.47 18.98
N ALA A 180 19.94 -1.68 18.46
CA ALA A 180 19.30 -1.88 17.17
C ALA A 180 17.82 -1.48 17.17
N ALA A 181 17.13 -1.73 18.30
CA ALA A 181 15.76 -1.25 18.50
C ALA A 181 15.68 0.29 18.41
N ASP A 182 16.53 1.00 19.16
CA ASP A 182 16.54 2.47 19.17
C ASP A 182 16.82 3.05 17.78
N VAL A 183 17.81 2.49 17.07
CA VAL A 183 18.16 2.92 15.71
C VAL A 183 17.01 2.66 14.74
N TYR A 184 16.38 1.49 14.80
CA TYR A 184 15.23 1.18 13.96
C TYR A 184 14.07 2.16 14.20
N LEU A 185 13.69 2.37 15.46
CA LEU A 185 12.59 3.27 15.82
C LEU A 185 12.89 4.73 15.42
N GLU A 186 14.11 5.22 15.65
CA GLU A 186 14.54 6.56 15.22
C GLU A 186 14.38 6.75 13.71
N LEU A 187 14.91 5.81 12.92
CA LEU A 187 14.85 5.88 11.46
C LEU A 187 13.42 5.78 10.94
N MET A 188 12.63 4.86 11.49
CA MET A 188 11.27 4.62 11.03
C MET A 188 10.32 5.77 11.40
N ILE A 189 10.48 6.38 12.58
CA ILE A 189 9.74 7.61 12.94
C ILE A 189 10.07 8.73 11.94
N LYS A 190 11.34 8.92 11.60
CA LYS A 190 11.76 9.93 10.62
C LYS A 190 11.18 9.66 9.23
N GLN A 191 11.21 8.40 8.78
CA GLN A 191 10.61 7.97 7.51
C GLN A 191 9.10 8.27 7.48
N HIS A 192 8.38 7.95 8.56
CA HIS A 192 6.95 8.24 8.71
C HIS A 192 6.67 9.73 8.67
N GLN A 193 7.51 10.58 9.27
CA GLN A 193 7.35 12.03 9.25
C GLN A 193 7.44 12.60 7.82
N PHE A 194 8.38 12.13 6.99
CA PHE A 194 8.47 12.54 5.59
C PHE A 194 7.26 12.06 4.78
N THR A 195 6.85 10.81 4.98
CA THR A 195 5.67 10.25 4.33
C THR A 195 4.38 11.01 4.68
N ILE A 196 4.19 11.41 5.96
CA ILE A 196 3.07 12.25 6.40
C ILE A 196 3.14 13.65 5.77
N SER A 197 4.34 14.20 5.63
CA SER A 197 4.56 15.50 4.98
C SER A 197 4.13 15.44 3.50
N ALA A 198 4.60 14.44 2.75
CA ALA A 198 4.21 14.21 1.37
C ALA A 198 2.69 14.04 1.19
N ALA A 199 2.06 13.27 2.08
CA ALA A 199 0.61 13.10 2.08
C ALA A 199 -0.13 14.43 2.34
N ARG A 200 0.39 15.32 3.18
CA ARG A 200 -0.22 16.64 3.40
C ARG A 200 -0.07 17.56 2.18
N ASP A 201 1.06 17.48 1.47
CA ASP A 201 1.26 18.23 0.23
C ASP A 201 0.27 17.78 -0.85
N GLU A 202 0.01 16.47 -0.96
CA GLU A 202 -1.01 15.90 -1.84
C GLU A 202 -2.41 16.40 -1.47
N LEU A 203 -2.77 16.38 -0.19
CA LEU A 203 -4.07 16.90 0.27
C LEU A 203 -4.27 18.38 -0.01
N GLN A 204 -3.18 19.15 -0.16
CA GLN A 204 -3.22 20.57 -0.48
C GLN A 204 -3.26 20.84 -1.98
N SER A 205 -2.54 20.05 -2.78
CA SER A 205 -2.21 20.38 -4.18
C SER A 205 -2.73 19.40 -5.21
N GLY A 206 -3.03 18.17 -4.79
CA GLY A 206 -3.59 17.13 -5.64
C GLY A 206 -5.09 17.29 -5.87
N SER A 207 -5.64 16.48 -6.78
CA SER A 207 -7.08 16.53 -7.07
C SER A 207 -7.74 15.18 -7.34
N HIS A 208 -6.99 14.12 -7.62
CA HIS A 208 -7.60 12.81 -7.86
C HIS A 208 -8.19 12.24 -6.55
N PRO A 209 -9.50 11.93 -6.49
CA PRO A 209 -10.14 11.55 -5.24
C PRO A 209 -9.53 10.34 -4.54
N ASP A 210 -9.12 9.31 -5.30
CA ASP A 210 -8.47 8.13 -4.71
C ASP A 210 -7.06 8.43 -4.19
N ALA A 211 -6.30 9.28 -4.86
CA ALA A 211 -4.97 9.69 -4.40
C ALA A 211 -5.08 10.48 -3.09
N MET A 212 -6.04 11.41 -3.03
CA MET A 212 -6.37 12.13 -1.81
C MET A 212 -6.90 11.20 -0.70
N ALA A 213 -7.66 10.15 -1.03
CA ALA A 213 -8.12 9.17 -0.05
C ALA A 213 -6.95 8.38 0.54
N ILE A 214 -6.02 7.91 -0.29
CA ILE A 214 -4.78 7.26 0.14
C ILE A 214 -3.95 8.22 1.01
N ALA A 215 -3.83 9.49 0.63
CA ALA A 215 -3.12 10.50 1.42
C ALA A 215 -3.74 10.73 2.81
N ARG A 216 -5.07 10.77 2.95
CA ARG A 216 -5.72 10.84 4.29
C ARG A 216 -5.40 9.59 5.11
N SER A 217 -5.53 8.41 4.51
CA SER A 217 -5.22 7.14 5.18
C SER A 217 -3.75 7.07 5.62
N LEU A 218 -2.82 7.58 4.81
CA LEU A 218 -1.41 7.72 5.14
C LEU A 218 -1.19 8.54 6.40
N VAL A 219 -1.78 9.74 6.47
CA VAL A 219 -1.63 10.62 7.64
C VAL A 219 -2.11 9.90 8.89
N GLU A 220 -3.29 9.28 8.86
CA GLU A 220 -3.85 8.60 10.02
C GLU A 220 -3.02 7.38 10.45
N SER A 221 -2.70 6.49 9.50
CA SER A 221 -2.00 5.24 9.81
C SER A 221 -0.57 5.48 10.31
N GLN A 222 0.17 6.36 9.64
CA GLN A 222 1.57 6.65 9.98
C GLN A 222 1.67 7.43 11.30
N GLN A 223 0.69 8.28 11.64
CA GLN A 223 0.65 8.97 12.92
C GLN A 223 0.40 7.99 14.08
N ALA A 224 -0.48 7.00 13.87
CA ALA A 224 -0.74 5.94 14.84
C ALA A 224 0.49 5.04 15.05
N GLU A 225 1.15 4.62 13.96
CA GLU A 225 2.39 3.82 14.03
C GLU A 225 3.53 4.60 14.69
N THR A 226 3.68 5.90 14.39
CA THR A 226 4.63 6.78 15.08
C THR A 226 4.38 6.79 16.58
N SER A 227 3.12 6.90 17.01
CA SER A 227 2.77 6.91 18.44
C SER A 227 3.13 5.59 19.14
N VAL A 228 2.98 4.45 18.44
CA VAL A 228 3.42 3.14 18.94
C VAL A 228 4.94 3.10 19.07
N MET A 229 5.68 3.54 18.04
CA MET A 229 7.13 3.55 18.06
C MET A 229 7.70 4.46 19.16
N GLU A 230 7.15 5.65 19.34
CA GLU A 230 7.51 6.55 20.45
C GLU A 230 7.21 5.95 21.82
N ALA A 231 6.20 5.07 21.93
CA ALA A 231 5.92 4.35 23.15
C ALA A 231 6.95 3.24 23.43
N LEU A 232 7.47 2.61 22.39
CA LEU A 232 8.51 1.58 22.49
C LEU A 232 9.91 2.15 22.81
N GLN A 233 10.10 3.47 22.65
CA GLN A 233 11.34 4.17 23.04
C GLN A 233 11.42 4.51 24.54
N ARG A 234 10.36 4.28 25.32
CA ARG A 234 10.26 4.67 26.74
C ARG A 234 10.51 3.50 27.68
#